data_AF-A0A7X6XKD4-F1
#
_entry.id   AF-A0A7X6XKD4-F1
#
_cell.length_a   1.000
_cell.length_b   1.000
_cell.length_c   1.000
_cell.angle_alpha   90.00
_cell.angle_beta   90.00
_cell.angle_gamma   90.00
#
_symmetry.space_group_name_H-M   'P 1'
#
loop_
_entity.id
_entity.type
_entity.pdbx_description
1 polymer ?
#
loop_
_entity_poly.entity_id
_entity_poly.type
_entity_poly.pdbx_seq_one_letter_code
_entity_poly.pdbx_strand_id
1 'polypeptide(L)'
;MRRLTVILGVPLDEVTLAEAVARIAAFARRRDRPRQVATANTDFVARAQSDARFRDILRRADLVTADGMPLVWASRLLGGRLPERVAGADLVPALAGYCAREGLSLYLLGARPEVARAAATRLQEWHPRLRLAGVHSPPLAALEAMDHEDILRRLEATRPDVLLVAFGSPKQEEWIARHARVLPVPVAVGVGGSLDFLAGHTRRAPAWVQRAGAEWLWRLGNEPRRLWRRYAFDLAAFGGPLARHLLVARRLAGVRGGLGGEGSVWVDGKGALRVQGALDAGTRERFEVAAGQALAPGRAVAVVLAECTFLDSAGLGCLAALCHRARELGGDIRLIDVPPPIRRLLRPARLDTYLNCAPPAEARS
;
A
#
# COMPACT_ATOMS: atom_id res chain seq x y z
N MET A 1 -3.27 13.97 6.55
CA MET A 1 -2.76 13.23 5.37
C MET A 1 -2.66 11.74 5.71
N ARG A 2 -2.27 10.86 4.77
CA ARG A 2 -1.99 9.44 5.09
C ARG A 2 -0.66 9.33 5.84
N ARG A 3 -0.60 8.47 6.87
CA ARG A 3 0.66 8.08 7.51
C ARG A 3 1.22 6.88 6.79
N LEU A 4 2.41 7.05 6.20
CA LEU A 4 3.02 6.06 5.33
C LEU A 4 4.43 5.72 5.82
N THR A 5 4.79 4.46 5.66
CA THR A 5 6.17 3.98 5.67
C THR A 5 6.50 3.49 4.26
N VAL A 6 7.58 3.99 3.66
CA VAL A 6 8.01 3.50 2.34
C VAL A 6 9.05 2.40 2.48
N ILE A 7 8.78 1.22 1.91
CA ILE A 7 9.75 0.13 1.82
C ILE A 7 10.08 -0.11 0.34
N LEU A 8 11.34 0.14 -0.03
CA LEU A 8 11.85 -0.03 -1.39
C LEU A 8 10.96 0.60 -2.49
N GLY A 9 10.38 1.76 -2.19
CA GLY A 9 9.54 2.52 -3.13
C GLY A 9 8.05 2.16 -3.14
N VAL A 10 7.63 1.18 -2.32
CA VAL A 10 6.22 0.86 -2.08
C VAL A 10 5.75 1.58 -0.81
N PRO A 11 4.75 2.48 -0.89
CA PRO A 11 4.15 3.10 0.28
C PRO A 11 3.23 2.12 0.98
N LEU A 12 3.45 1.88 2.27
CA LEU A 12 2.60 1.08 3.14
C LEU A 12 1.94 2.01 4.17
N ASP A 13 0.63 1.89 4.37
CA ASP A 13 -0.08 2.66 5.38
C ASP A 13 0.21 2.11 6.78
N GLU A 14 0.50 3.03 7.70
CA GLU A 14 0.67 2.74 9.12
C GLU A 14 -0.71 2.58 9.77
N VAL A 15 -1.33 1.43 9.54
CA VAL A 15 -2.67 1.10 10.05
C VAL A 15 -2.70 -0.26 10.71
N THR A 16 -3.51 -0.37 11.75
CA THR A 16 -3.99 -1.63 12.32
C THR A 16 -5.11 -2.22 11.45
N LEU A 17 -5.47 -3.47 11.70
CA LEU A 17 -6.60 -4.16 11.09
C LEU A 17 -7.90 -3.39 11.32
N ALA A 18 -8.12 -2.91 12.55
CA ALA A 18 -9.30 -2.13 12.89
C ALA A 18 -9.36 -0.80 12.12
N GLU A 19 -8.24 -0.09 12.02
CA GLU A 19 -8.15 1.15 11.25
C GLU A 19 -8.29 0.91 9.74
N ALA A 20 -7.73 -0.18 9.22
CA ALA A 20 -7.88 -0.57 7.82
C ALA A 20 -9.36 -0.83 7.47
N VAL A 21 -10.07 -1.60 8.31
CA VAL A 21 -11.51 -1.86 8.17
C VAL A 21 -12.31 -0.55 8.23
N ALA A 22 -12.04 0.30 9.21
CA ALA A 22 -12.72 1.59 9.35
C ALA A 22 -12.50 2.50 8.12
N ARG A 23 -11.27 2.53 7.58
CA ARG A 23 -10.95 3.30 6.38
C ARG A 23 -11.63 2.75 5.13
N ILE A 24 -11.67 1.43 4.95
CA ILE A 24 -12.41 0.79 3.85
C ILE A 24 -13.90 1.11 3.94
N ALA A 25 -14.48 1.05 5.14
CA ALA A 25 -15.88 1.42 5.34
C ALA A 25 -16.14 2.91 5.08
N ALA A 26 -15.22 3.79 5.45
CA ALA A 26 -15.31 5.21 5.12
C ALA A 26 -15.28 5.43 3.59
N PHE A 27 -14.45 4.68 2.87
CA PHE A 27 -14.44 4.69 1.40
C PHE A 27 -15.78 4.23 0.82
N ALA A 28 -16.32 3.13 1.35
CA ALA A 28 -17.61 2.59 0.94
C ALA A 28 -18.77 3.60 1.10
N ARG A 29 -18.73 4.43 2.13
CA ARG A 29 -19.76 5.46 2.41
C ARG A 29 -19.64 6.70 1.53
N ARG A 30 -18.43 7.13 1.17
CA ARG A 30 -18.22 8.41 0.45
C ARG A 30 -18.76 8.39 -0.97
N ARG A 31 -18.63 7.26 -1.69
CA ARG A 31 -19.12 7.05 -3.07
C ARG A 31 -18.78 8.17 -4.09
N ASP A 32 -17.74 8.96 -3.82
CA ASP A 32 -17.25 10.06 -4.66
C ASP A 32 -16.36 9.59 -5.81
N ARG A 33 -15.57 8.53 -5.58
CA ARG A 33 -14.79 7.85 -6.60
C ARG A 33 -14.48 6.41 -6.17
N PRO A 34 -14.21 5.49 -7.11
CA PRO A 34 -13.68 4.17 -6.78
C PRO A 34 -12.31 4.29 -6.12
N ARG A 35 -12.08 3.46 -5.11
CA ARG A 35 -10.82 3.38 -4.37
C ARG A 35 -10.24 1.98 -4.41
N GLN A 36 -8.92 1.90 -4.54
CA GLN A 36 -8.18 0.65 -4.58
C GLN A 36 -7.47 0.39 -3.25
N VAL A 37 -7.66 -0.81 -2.73
CA VAL A 37 -6.94 -1.31 -1.54
C VAL A 37 -6.12 -2.54 -1.92
N ALA A 38 -4.85 -2.55 -1.53
CA ALA A 38 -3.94 -3.67 -1.75
C ALA A 38 -3.39 -4.21 -0.43
N THR A 39 -3.34 -5.53 -0.28
CA THR A 39 -2.71 -6.20 0.87
C THR A 39 -1.30 -6.66 0.48
N ALA A 40 -0.33 -5.74 0.54
CA ALA A 40 1.01 -5.97 0.00
C ALA A 40 1.85 -6.87 0.90
N ASN A 41 2.44 -7.91 0.32
CA ASN A 41 3.41 -8.79 0.98
C ASN A 41 4.83 -8.59 0.39
N THR A 42 5.79 -9.44 0.74
CA THR A 42 7.17 -9.35 0.21
C THR A 42 7.26 -9.55 -1.30
N ASP A 43 6.43 -10.42 -1.90
CA ASP A 43 6.37 -10.61 -3.36
C ASP A 43 5.94 -9.32 -4.05
N PHE A 44 5.02 -8.54 -3.44
CA PHE A 44 4.61 -7.26 -4.02
C PHE A 44 5.78 -6.28 -4.09
N VAL A 45 6.55 -6.18 -3.00
CA VAL A 45 7.70 -5.27 -2.93
C VAL A 45 8.80 -5.71 -3.89
N ALA A 46 9.08 -7.01 -3.96
CA ALA A 46 10.05 -7.60 -4.88
C ALA A 46 9.65 -7.36 -6.35
N ARG A 47 8.39 -7.68 -6.70
CA ARG A 47 7.84 -7.50 -8.05
C ARG A 47 7.82 -6.02 -8.46
N ALA A 48 7.51 -5.12 -7.53
CA ALA A 48 7.58 -3.68 -7.76
C ALA A 48 9.01 -3.17 -8.06
N GLN A 49 10.09 -3.92 -7.80
CA GLN A 49 11.44 -3.51 -8.19
C GLN A 49 11.69 -3.61 -9.69
N SER A 50 11.13 -4.65 -10.33
CA SER A 50 11.30 -4.96 -11.76
C SER A 50 10.11 -4.51 -12.61
N ASP A 51 8.90 -4.46 -12.07
CA ASP A 51 7.69 -4.06 -12.78
C ASP A 51 7.32 -2.60 -12.46
N ALA A 52 7.47 -1.73 -13.47
CA ALA A 52 7.15 -0.31 -13.33
C ALA A 52 5.66 -0.02 -13.22
N ARG A 53 4.83 -0.79 -13.93
CA ARG A 53 3.37 -0.62 -13.95
C ARG A 53 2.80 -1.04 -12.60
N PHE A 54 3.19 -2.20 -12.10
CA PHE A 54 2.75 -2.70 -10.80
C PHE A 54 3.16 -1.76 -9.65
N ARG A 55 4.39 -1.23 -9.71
CA ARG A 55 4.86 -0.23 -8.75
C ARG A 55 4.02 1.05 -8.75
N ASP A 56 3.64 1.55 -9.93
CA ASP A 56 2.78 2.74 -10.03
C ASP A 56 1.37 2.48 -9.47
N ILE A 57 0.80 1.30 -9.73
CA ILE A 57 -0.48 0.88 -9.15
C ILE A 57 -0.44 0.94 -7.62
N LEU A 58 0.57 0.35 -6.99
CA LEU A 58 0.71 0.37 -5.52
C LEU A 58 0.90 1.80 -4.97
N ARG A 59 1.59 2.67 -5.71
CA ARG A 59 1.79 4.07 -5.29
C ARG A 59 0.51 4.91 -5.37
N ARG A 60 -0.37 4.59 -6.31
CA ARG A 60 -1.65 5.28 -6.51
C ARG A 60 -2.77 4.72 -5.64
N ALA A 61 -2.65 3.48 -5.16
CA ALA A 61 -3.65 2.85 -4.30
C ALA A 61 -3.95 3.70 -3.06
N ASP A 62 -5.23 3.72 -2.66
CA ASP A 62 -5.78 4.55 -1.59
C ASP A 62 -5.45 4.01 -0.20
N LEU A 63 -5.17 2.71 -0.11
CA LEU A 63 -4.72 2.02 1.08
C LEU A 63 -3.86 0.82 0.67
N VAL A 64 -2.65 0.73 1.23
CA VAL A 64 -1.77 -0.42 1.04
C VAL A 64 -1.41 -0.97 2.42
N THR A 65 -1.97 -2.11 2.78
CA THR A 65 -1.71 -2.74 4.08
C THR A 65 -0.49 -3.66 4.02
N ALA A 66 0.14 -3.90 5.17
CA ALA A 66 1.29 -4.80 5.28
C ALA A 66 0.85 -6.24 5.57
N ASP A 67 0.77 -7.06 4.52
CA ASP A 67 0.45 -8.49 4.57
C ASP A 67 1.71 -9.35 4.76
N GLY A 68 2.34 -9.21 5.93
CA GLY A 68 3.42 -10.10 6.35
C GLY A 68 4.33 -9.49 7.41
N MET A 69 4.77 -10.30 8.36
CA MET A 69 5.72 -9.86 9.39
C MET A 69 7.08 -9.36 8.85
N PRO A 70 7.64 -9.91 7.75
CA PRO A 70 8.86 -9.36 7.17
C PRO A 70 8.77 -7.87 6.81
N LEU A 71 7.60 -7.39 6.36
CA LEU A 71 7.39 -5.97 6.09
C LEU A 71 7.33 -5.13 7.37
N VAL A 72 6.67 -5.64 8.41
CA VAL A 72 6.61 -5.00 9.73
C VAL A 72 8.03 -4.88 10.33
N TRP A 73 8.84 -5.93 10.24
CA TRP A 73 10.24 -5.91 10.68
C TRP A 73 11.09 -4.94 9.87
N ALA A 74 10.98 -4.98 8.54
CA ALA A 74 11.71 -4.08 7.65
C ALA A 74 11.35 -2.61 7.91
N SER A 75 10.06 -2.30 8.16
CA SER A 75 9.62 -0.97 8.58
C SER A 75 10.38 -0.49 9.81
N ARG A 76 10.43 -1.30 10.88
CA ARG A 76 11.11 -0.94 12.13
C ARG A 76 12.60 -0.68 11.91
N LEU A 77 13.26 -1.51 11.10
CA LEU A 77 14.68 -1.34 10.76
C LEU A 77 14.96 -0.07 9.97
N LEU A 78 13.98 0.42 9.21
CA LEU A 78 14.10 1.62 8.36
C LEU A 78 13.55 2.89 9.03
N GLY A 79 13.23 2.86 10.33
CA GLY A 79 12.66 4.01 11.07
C GLY A 79 11.16 4.22 10.89
N GLY A 80 10.49 3.36 10.10
CA GLY A 80 9.03 3.36 9.95
C GLY A 80 8.30 2.69 11.11
N ARG A 81 6.98 2.92 11.21
CA ARG A 81 6.15 2.49 12.34
C ARG A 81 4.90 1.71 11.93
N LEU A 82 5.03 0.74 11.03
CA LEU A 82 3.94 -0.20 10.77
C LEU A 82 3.51 -0.87 12.10
N PRO A 83 2.26 -0.67 12.56
CA PRO A 83 1.86 -1.06 13.90
C PRO A 83 1.73 -2.58 14.03
N GLU A 84 1.14 -3.22 13.01
CA GLU A 84 0.94 -4.67 12.97
C GLU A 84 0.86 -5.21 11.54
N ARG A 85 0.80 -6.54 11.43
CA ARG A 85 0.52 -7.26 10.19
C ARG A 85 -0.98 -7.23 9.92
N VAL A 86 -1.38 -6.75 8.74
CA VAL A 86 -2.77 -6.71 8.28
C VAL A 86 -2.88 -7.55 7.00
N ALA A 87 -3.12 -8.84 7.19
CA ALA A 87 -3.25 -9.79 6.08
C ALA A 87 -4.66 -9.85 5.52
N GLY A 88 -4.78 -10.18 4.23
CA GLY A 88 -6.09 -10.36 3.59
C GLY A 88 -6.97 -11.39 4.31
N ALA A 89 -6.38 -12.49 4.81
CA ALA A 89 -7.09 -13.55 5.53
C ALA A 89 -7.67 -13.10 6.89
N ASP A 90 -7.12 -12.03 7.47
CA ASP A 90 -7.62 -11.42 8.71
C ASP A 90 -8.57 -10.24 8.38
N LEU A 91 -8.27 -9.50 7.31
CA LEU A 91 -9.04 -8.35 6.82
C LEU A 91 -10.44 -8.73 6.34
N VAL A 92 -10.57 -9.80 5.55
CA VAL A 92 -11.87 -10.18 4.97
C VAL A 92 -12.92 -10.53 6.04
N PRO A 93 -12.66 -11.41 7.02
CA PRO A 93 -13.61 -11.67 8.11
C PRO A 93 -13.95 -10.41 8.91
N ALA A 94 -12.94 -9.62 9.29
CA ALA A 94 -13.16 -8.41 10.09
C ALA A 94 -14.02 -7.38 9.35
N LEU A 95 -13.77 -7.21 8.06
CA LEU A 95 -14.55 -6.33 7.19
C LEU A 95 -15.98 -6.83 7.00
N ALA A 96 -16.18 -8.16 6.85
CA ALA A 96 -17.52 -8.75 6.79
C ALA A 96 -18.31 -8.51 8.08
N GLY A 97 -17.69 -8.70 9.25
CA GLY A 97 -18.32 -8.40 10.54
C GLY A 97 -18.70 -6.92 10.68
N TYR A 98 -17.83 -6.01 10.21
CA TYR A 98 -18.13 -4.58 10.18
C TYR A 98 -19.29 -4.28 9.21
N CYS A 99 -19.27 -4.83 7.99
CA CYS A 99 -20.32 -4.61 7.01
C CYS A 99 -21.68 -5.12 7.49
N ALA A 100 -21.72 -6.28 8.14
CA ALA A 100 -22.94 -6.86 8.72
C ALA A 100 -23.54 -5.99 9.84
N ARG A 101 -22.69 -5.30 10.62
CA ARG A 101 -23.15 -4.37 11.66
C ARG A 101 -23.68 -3.06 11.10
N GLU A 102 -23.03 -2.55 10.06
CA GLU A 102 -23.29 -1.22 9.52
C GLU A 102 -24.22 -1.22 8.29
N GLY A 103 -24.74 -2.39 7.89
CA GLY A 103 -25.63 -2.54 6.73
C GLY A 103 -24.96 -2.40 5.36
N LEU A 104 -23.62 -2.44 5.30
CA LEU A 104 -22.88 -2.39 4.05
C LEU A 104 -22.90 -3.77 3.37
N SER A 105 -22.92 -3.77 2.03
CA SER A 105 -22.86 -4.99 1.23
C SER A 105 -21.46 -5.36 0.77
N LEU A 106 -21.18 -6.66 0.73
CA LEU A 106 -19.97 -7.22 0.13
C LEU A 106 -20.29 -7.93 -1.19
N TYR A 107 -19.35 -7.87 -2.13
CA TYR A 107 -19.35 -8.68 -3.34
C TYR A 107 -18.04 -9.46 -3.43
N LEU A 108 -18.13 -10.77 -3.71
CA LEU A 108 -16.95 -11.62 -3.91
C LEU A 108 -16.72 -11.86 -5.41
N LEU A 109 -15.57 -11.44 -5.91
CA LEU A 109 -15.19 -11.58 -7.32
C LEU A 109 -13.88 -12.38 -7.46
N GLY A 110 -13.92 -13.48 -8.20
CA GLY A 110 -12.76 -14.34 -8.44
C GLY A 110 -12.77 -15.62 -7.62
N ALA A 111 -11.58 -16.18 -7.37
CA ALA A 111 -11.37 -17.57 -6.92
C ALA A 111 -12.06 -18.61 -7.83
N ARG A 112 -11.91 -19.90 -7.51
CA ARG A 112 -12.71 -20.95 -8.16
C ARG A 112 -14.17 -20.87 -7.68
N PRO A 113 -15.17 -21.22 -8.50
CA PRO A 113 -16.58 -21.09 -8.15
C PRO A 113 -16.96 -21.76 -6.82
N GLU A 114 -16.42 -22.95 -6.54
CA GLU A 114 -16.64 -23.68 -5.29
C GLU A 114 -16.00 -22.98 -4.08
N VAL A 115 -14.82 -22.37 -4.27
CA VAL A 115 -14.12 -21.62 -3.22
C VAL A 115 -14.86 -20.33 -2.89
N ALA A 116 -15.29 -19.57 -3.91
CA ALA A 116 -16.01 -18.31 -3.71
C ALA A 116 -17.35 -18.54 -3.01
N ARG A 117 -18.09 -19.58 -3.40
CA ARG A 117 -19.35 -19.98 -2.75
C ARG A 117 -19.13 -20.44 -1.31
N ALA A 118 -18.15 -21.30 -1.05
CA ALA A 118 -17.84 -21.75 0.30
C ALA A 118 -17.41 -20.59 1.22
N ALA A 119 -16.61 -19.65 0.70
CA ALA A 119 -16.23 -18.46 1.44
C ALA A 119 -17.46 -17.58 1.75
N ALA A 120 -18.36 -17.38 0.78
CA ALA A 120 -19.62 -16.65 0.98
C ALA A 120 -20.49 -17.29 2.07
N THR A 121 -20.74 -18.60 2.00
CA THR A 121 -21.51 -19.34 3.01
C THR A 121 -20.92 -19.14 4.40
N ARG A 122 -19.60 -19.35 4.55
CA ARG A 122 -18.95 -19.20 5.86
C ARG A 122 -19.00 -17.77 6.41
N LEU A 123 -18.87 -16.76 5.55
CA LEU A 123 -19.03 -15.37 5.97
C LEU A 123 -20.45 -15.07 6.46
N GLN A 124 -21.48 -15.64 5.82
CA GLN A 124 -22.87 -15.50 6.26
C GLN A 124 -23.17 -16.30 7.55
N GLU A 125 -22.56 -17.48 7.74
CA GLU A 125 -22.65 -18.24 8.98
C GLU A 125 -22.07 -17.46 10.17
N TRP A 126 -20.89 -16.85 9.98
CA TRP A 126 -20.25 -16.02 11.02
C TRP A 126 -20.98 -14.70 11.25
N HIS A 127 -21.61 -14.15 10.21
CA HIS A 127 -22.29 -12.87 10.26
C HIS A 127 -23.66 -12.95 9.56
N PRO A 128 -24.71 -13.45 10.25
CA PRO A 128 -26.04 -13.67 9.63
C PRO A 128 -26.70 -12.41 9.04
N ARG A 129 -26.30 -11.22 9.49
CA ARG A 129 -26.77 -9.92 8.97
C ARG A 129 -25.96 -9.41 7.77
N LEU A 130 -24.95 -10.14 7.32
CA LEU A 130 -24.12 -9.74 6.19
C LEU A 130 -24.91 -9.76 4.89
N ARG A 131 -25.01 -8.60 4.23
CA ARG A 131 -25.58 -8.50 2.90
C ARG A 131 -24.53 -8.86 1.85
N LEU A 132 -24.62 -10.06 1.28
CA LEU A 132 -23.85 -10.40 0.08
C LEU A 132 -24.62 -9.92 -1.16
N ALA A 133 -24.09 -8.89 -1.82
CA ALA A 133 -24.66 -8.35 -3.06
C ALA A 133 -24.42 -9.29 -4.26
N GLY A 134 -23.40 -10.15 -4.18
CA GLY A 134 -23.15 -11.17 -5.19
C GLY A 134 -21.86 -11.94 -4.99
N VAL A 135 -21.77 -13.07 -5.68
CA VAL A 135 -20.58 -13.93 -5.75
C VAL A 135 -20.41 -14.31 -7.21
N HIS A 136 -19.26 -14.00 -7.79
CA HIS A 136 -18.98 -14.32 -9.18
C HIS A 136 -17.53 -14.75 -9.37
N SER A 137 -17.35 -15.88 -10.04
CA SER A 137 -16.03 -16.43 -10.37
C SER A 137 -15.92 -16.55 -11.89
N PRO A 138 -15.37 -15.52 -12.57
CA PRO A 138 -15.10 -15.59 -14.00
C PRO A 138 -14.19 -16.77 -14.33
N PRO A 139 -14.27 -17.34 -15.56
CA PRO A 139 -13.34 -18.35 -16.02
C PRO A 139 -11.87 -17.93 -15.84
N LEU A 140 -10.99 -18.90 -15.60
CA LEU A 140 -9.57 -18.63 -15.48
C LEU A 140 -9.02 -18.20 -16.84
N ALA A 141 -8.75 -16.91 -16.98
CA ALA A 141 -8.15 -16.32 -18.16
C ALA A 141 -7.03 -15.33 -17.79
N ALA A 142 -6.18 -15.03 -18.77
CA ALA A 142 -5.30 -13.87 -18.74
C ALA A 142 -6.15 -12.59 -18.65
N LEU A 143 -5.58 -11.52 -18.06
CA LEU A 143 -6.33 -10.29 -17.78
C LEU A 143 -7.01 -9.75 -19.04
N GLU A 144 -6.34 -9.79 -20.18
CA GLU A 144 -6.80 -9.27 -21.46
C GLU A 144 -7.95 -10.08 -22.07
N ALA A 145 -8.06 -11.36 -21.73
CA ALA A 145 -9.04 -12.29 -22.28
C ALA A 145 -10.26 -12.49 -21.37
N MET A 146 -10.33 -11.80 -20.24
CA MET A 146 -11.48 -11.85 -19.35
C MET A 146 -12.64 -11.04 -19.92
N ASP A 147 -13.86 -11.52 -19.72
CA ASP A 147 -15.09 -10.78 -20.02
C ASP A 147 -15.30 -9.67 -18.97
N HIS A 148 -14.63 -8.55 -19.18
CA HIS A 148 -14.73 -7.38 -18.31
C HIS A 148 -16.13 -6.76 -18.32
N GLU A 149 -16.82 -6.81 -19.46
CA GLU A 149 -18.15 -6.22 -19.61
C GLU A 149 -19.18 -6.98 -18.79
N ASP A 150 -19.14 -8.32 -18.77
CA ASP A 150 -20.01 -9.12 -17.91
C ASP A 150 -19.77 -8.83 -16.42
N ILE A 151 -18.50 -8.73 -16.01
CA ILE A 151 -18.15 -8.39 -14.62
C ILE A 151 -18.71 -7.02 -14.26
N LEU A 152 -18.48 -5.99 -15.07
CA LEU A 152 -18.96 -4.63 -14.81
C LEU A 152 -20.49 -4.57 -14.81
N ARG A 153 -21.17 -5.27 -15.72
CA ARG A 153 -22.64 -5.34 -15.79
C ARG A 153 -23.25 -5.94 -14.52
N ARG A 154 -22.64 -7.02 -13.99
CA ARG A 154 -23.07 -7.63 -12.72
C ARG A 154 -22.85 -6.70 -11.52
N LEU A 155 -21.74 -5.98 -11.50
CA LEU A 155 -21.45 -5.01 -10.44
C LEU A 155 -22.42 -3.82 -10.50
N GLU A 156 -22.73 -3.33 -11.70
CA GLU A 156 -23.71 -2.25 -11.90
C GLU A 156 -25.12 -2.68 -11.47
N ALA A 157 -25.52 -3.92 -11.77
CA ALA A 157 -26.83 -4.44 -11.37
C ALA A 157 -27.00 -4.62 -9.85
N THR A 158 -25.89 -4.84 -9.12
CA THR A 158 -25.92 -5.15 -7.68
C THR A 158 -25.45 -4.00 -6.79
N ARG A 159 -24.71 -3.03 -7.35
CA ARG A 159 -24.14 -1.83 -6.71
C ARG A 159 -23.58 -2.09 -5.30
N PRO A 160 -22.63 -3.03 -5.14
CA PRO A 160 -22.10 -3.37 -3.83
C PRO A 160 -21.39 -2.18 -3.18
N ASP A 161 -21.33 -2.18 -1.84
CA ASP A 161 -20.58 -1.18 -1.09
C ASP A 161 -19.08 -1.49 -1.06
N VAL A 162 -18.71 -2.77 -1.10
CA VAL A 162 -17.31 -3.21 -1.12
C VAL A 162 -17.17 -4.40 -2.07
N LEU A 163 -16.16 -4.34 -2.93
CA LEU A 163 -15.77 -5.44 -3.83
C LEU A 163 -14.49 -6.11 -3.33
N LEU A 164 -14.52 -7.42 -3.11
CA LEU A 164 -13.35 -8.23 -2.80
C LEU A 164 -12.91 -8.98 -4.06
N VAL A 165 -11.70 -8.69 -4.55
CA VAL A 165 -11.15 -9.25 -5.80
C VAL A 165 -10.07 -10.28 -5.49
N ALA A 166 -10.33 -11.53 -5.88
CA ALA A 166 -9.50 -12.71 -5.62
C ALA A 166 -9.00 -13.32 -6.96
N PHE A 167 -8.40 -12.50 -7.81
CA PHE A 167 -7.80 -12.96 -9.07
C PHE A 167 -6.34 -13.42 -8.94
N GLY A 168 -5.75 -13.22 -7.75
CA GLY A 168 -4.33 -13.40 -7.53
C GLY A 168 -3.54 -12.15 -7.94
N SER A 169 -2.40 -11.95 -7.29
CA SER A 169 -1.48 -10.85 -7.60
C SER A 169 -0.50 -11.27 -8.71
N PRO A 170 -0.16 -10.40 -9.67
CA PRO A 170 -0.53 -8.98 -9.81
C PRO A 170 -1.87 -8.70 -10.49
N LYS A 171 -2.53 -9.74 -11.03
CA LYS A 171 -3.73 -9.63 -11.88
C LYS A 171 -4.87 -8.82 -11.25
N GLN A 172 -5.13 -9.02 -9.95
CA GLN A 172 -6.19 -8.29 -9.25
C GLN A 172 -5.87 -6.80 -9.09
N GLU A 173 -4.62 -6.44 -8.80
CA GLU A 173 -4.22 -5.03 -8.66
C GLU A 173 -4.32 -4.32 -10.01
N GLU A 174 -3.88 -4.98 -11.08
CA GLU A 174 -3.97 -4.48 -12.44
C GLU A 174 -5.42 -4.36 -12.93
N TRP A 175 -6.26 -5.34 -12.63
CA TRP A 175 -7.67 -5.30 -13.00
C TRP A 175 -8.40 -4.14 -12.33
N ILE A 176 -8.19 -3.94 -11.02
CA ILE A 176 -8.79 -2.82 -10.28
C ILE A 176 -8.29 -1.50 -10.85
N ALA A 177 -6.98 -1.35 -11.06
CA ALA A 177 -6.39 -0.12 -11.58
C ALA A 177 -6.89 0.21 -13.00
N ARG A 178 -7.02 -0.81 -13.86
CA ARG A 178 -7.55 -0.66 -15.23
C ARG A 178 -8.97 -0.09 -15.24
N HIS A 179 -9.80 -0.47 -14.27
CA HIS A 179 -11.20 -0.06 -14.20
C HIS A 179 -11.48 1.05 -13.18
N ALA A 180 -10.45 1.62 -12.54
CA ALA A 180 -10.60 2.57 -11.43
C ALA A 180 -11.47 3.82 -11.75
N ARG A 181 -11.64 4.17 -13.03
CA ARG A 181 -12.48 5.30 -13.46
C ARG A 181 -13.95 4.94 -13.70
N VAL A 182 -14.24 3.67 -13.98
CA VAL A 182 -15.57 3.20 -14.42
C VAL A 182 -16.17 2.15 -13.50
N LEU A 183 -15.43 1.70 -12.47
CA LEU A 183 -15.88 0.68 -11.56
C LEU A 183 -17.09 1.20 -10.76
N PRO A 184 -18.25 0.52 -10.78
CA PRO A 184 -19.47 0.99 -10.12
C PRO A 184 -19.50 0.67 -8.62
N VAL A 185 -18.32 0.61 -7.99
CA VAL A 185 -18.12 0.24 -6.59
C VAL A 185 -17.20 1.27 -5.94
N PRO A 186 -17.55 1.80 -4.75
CA PRO A 186 -16.75 2.85 -4.13
C PRO A 186 -15.39 2.36 -3.61
N VAL A 187 -15.24 1.06 -3.31
CA VAL A 187 -13.97 0.48 -2.89
C VAL A 187 -13.81 -0.96 -3.37
N ALA A 188 -12.65 -1.26 -3.94
CA ALA A 188 -12.22 -2.59 -4.35
C ALA A 188 -10.94 -3.00 -3.60
N VAL A 189 -10.96 -4.18 -3.00
CA VAL A 189 -9.88 -4.72 -2.20
C VAL A 189 -9.30 -5.95 -2.90
N GLY A 190 -8.02 -5.91 -3.27
CA GLY A 190 -7.29 -7.09 -3.71
C GLY A 190 -7.04 -8.00 -2.51
N VAL A 191 -7.62 -9.20 -2.50
CA VAL A 191 -7.56 -10.14 -1.36
C VAL A 191 -6.75 -11.40 -1.65
N GLY A 192 -6.26 -11.59 -2.88
CA GLY A 192 -5.42 -12.73 -3.24
C GLY A 192 -6.10 -14.07 -2.91
N GLY A 193 -5.34 -15.01 -2.33
CA GLY A 193 -5.84 -16.32 -1.90
C GLY A 193 -6.65 -16.31 -0.59
N SER A 194 -7.09 -15.15 -0.08
CA SER A 194 -7.82 -15.08 1.19
C SER A 194 -9.13 -15.87 1.17
N LEU A 195 -9.78 -15.99 0.00
CA LEU A 195 -10.99 -16.79 -0.15
C LEU A 195 -10.71 -18.30 -0.01
N ASP A 196 -9.55 -18.81 -0.44
CA ASP A 196 -9.16 -20.21 -0.24
C ASP A 196 -9.00 -20.56 1.24
N PHE A 197 -8.46 -19.63 2.05
CA PHE A 197 -8.36 -19.78 3.51
C PHE A 197 -9.75 -19.83 4.16
N LEU A 198 -10.65 -18.92 3.76
CA LEU A 198 -12.03 -18.90 4.24
C LEU A 198 -12.77 -20.17 3.86
N ALA A 199 -12.62 -20.64 2.63
CA ALA A 199 -13.26 -21.87 2.16
C ALA A 199 -12.72 -23.14 2.87
N GLY A 200 -11.71 -23.04 3.72
CA GLY A 200 -11.13 -24.18 4.46
C GLY A 200 -10.22 -25.07 3.62
N HIS A 201 -9.90 -24.67 2.39
CA HIS A 201 -9.03 -25.42 1.49
C HIS A 201 -7.56 -25.30 1.88
N THR A 202 -7.19 -24.30 2.67
CA THR A 202 -5.82 -24.11 3.18
C THR A 202 -5.83 -23.98 4.70
N ARG A 203 -5.07 -24.83 5.40
CA ARG A 203 -4.92 -24.76 6.85
C ARG A 203 -4.07 -23.56 7.25
N ARG A 204 -4.63 -22.66 8.07
CA ARG A 204 -3.85 -21.58 8.71
C ARG A 204 -2.85 -22.16 9.72
N ALA A 205 -1.77 -21.42 9.95
CA ALA A 205 -0.84 -21.76 11.03
C ALA A 205 -1.53 -21.63 12.40
N PRO A 206 -1.15 -22.40 13.43
CA PRO A 206 -1.64 -22.21 14.79
C PRO A 206 -1.45 -20.76 15.28
N ALA A 207 -2.32 -20.26 16.16
CA ALA A 207 -2.30 -18.86 16.61
C ALA A 207 -0.97 -18.43 17.24
N TRP A 208 -0.24 -19.33 17.90
CA TRP A 208 1.09 -19.02 18.45
C TRP A 208 2.14 -18.80 17.33
N VAL A 209 2.06 -19.56 16.23
CA VAL A 209 2.94 -19.40 15.05
C VAL A 209 2.65 -18.07 14.34
N GLN A 210 1.36 -17.72 14.23
CA GLN A 210 0.94 -16.43 13.67
C GLN A 210 1.43 -15.26 14.51
N ARG A 211 1.28 -15.34 15.84
CA ARG A 211 1.78 -14.33 16.79
C ARG A 211 3.31 -14.19 16.77
N ALA A 212 4.02 -15.30 16.60
CA ALA A 212 5.47 -15.31 16.41
C ALA A 212 5.91 -14.76 15.04
N GLY A 213 4.97 -14.55 14.11
CA GLY A 213 5.28 -14.08 12.76
C GLY A 213 5.87 -15.14 11.83
N ALA A 214 5.78 -16.42 12.22
CA ALA A 214 6.35 -17.55 11.50
C ALA A 214 5.33 -18.25 10.58
N GLU A 215 4.18 -17.63 10.31
CA GLU A 215 3.15 -18.22 9.42
C GLU A 215 3.70 -18.51 8.01
N TRP A 216 4.63 -17.69 7.53
CA TRP A 216 5.29 -17.93 6.24
C TRP A 216 6.11 -19.24 6.24
N LEU A 217 6.83 -19.55 7.33
CA LEU A 217 7.54 -20.82 7.51
C LEU A 217 6.58 -22.00 7.55
N TRP A 218 5.47 -21.86 8.28
CA TRP A 218 4.43 -22.88 8.31
C TRP A 218 3.87 -23.16 6.91
N ARG A 219 3.61 -22.12 6.11
CA ARG A 219 3.15 -22.31 4.71
C ARG A 219 4.20 -23.01 3.85
N LEU A 220 5.48 -22.67 4.01
CA LEU A 220 6.57 -23.35 3.30
C LEU A 220 6.60 -24.85 3.64
N GLY A 221 6.37 -25.22 4.90
CA GLY A 221 6.28 -26.63 5.30
C GLY A 221 5.10 -27.37 4.66
N ASN A 222 3.96 -26.71 4.44
CA ASN A 222 2.76 -27.32 3.85
C ASN A 222 2.79 -27.37 2.31
N GLU A 223 3.40 -26.39 1.65
CA GLU A 223 3.48 -26.30 0.19
C GLU A 223 4.92 -26.06 -0.31
N PRO A 224 5.89 -26.92 0.07
CA PRO A 224 7.30 -26.66 -0.14
C PRO A 224 7.60 -26.45 -1.62
N ARG A 225 7.10 -27.35 -2.50
CA ARG A 225 7.31 -27.31 -3.97
C ARG A 225 6.83 -26.01 -4.62
N ARG A 226 5.76 -25.38 -4.11
CA ARG A 226 5.19 -24.14 -4.67
C ARG A 226 5.89 -22.91 -4.12
N LEU A 227 6.17 -22.88 -2.81
CA LEU A 227 6.61 -21.67 -2.11
C LEU A 227 8.12 -21.52 -2.01
N TRP A 228 8.91 -22.60 -2.12
CA TRP A 228 10.38 -22.51 -1.97
C TRP A 228 11.02 -21.59 -3.02
N ARG A 229 10.65 -21.75 -4.30
CA ARG A 229 11.18 -20.92 -5.40
C ARG A 229 10.79 -19.45 -5.20
N ARG A 230 9.53 -19.23 -4.81
CA ARG A 230 9.01 -17.89 -4.53
C ARG A 230 9.77 -17.25 -3.38
N TYR A 231 9.94 -17.94 -2.26
CA TYR A 231 10.61 -17.37 -1.09
C TYR A 231 12.11 -17.16 -1.31
N ALA A 232 12.78 -18.05 -2.05
CA ALA A 232 14.17 -17.83 -2.44
C ALA A 232 14.31 -16.57 -3.32
N PHE A 233 13.42 -16.41 -4.30
CA PHE A 233 13.35 -15.21 -5.12
C PHE A 233 13.03 -13.96 -4.28
N ASP A 234 11.99 -14.01 -3.45
CA ASP A 234 11.58 -12.91 -2.57
C ASP A 234 12.74 -12.51 -1.65
N LEU A 235 13.44 -13.47 -1.04
CA LEU A 235 14.58 -13.19 -0.16
C LEU A 235 15.72 -12.48 -0.90
N ALA A 236 16.02 -12.89 -2.13
CA ALA A 236 17.04 -12.23 -2.95
C ALA A 236 16.59 -10.83 -3.42
N ALA A 237 15.38 -10.74 -3.98
CA ALA A 237 14.82 -9.54 -4.59
C ALA A 237 14.37 -8.49 -3.56
N PHE A 238 14.07 -8.89 -2.32
CA PHE A 238 13.74 -7.99 -1.21
C PHE A 238 14.96 -7.77 -0.30
N GLY A 239 15.63 -8.84 0.12
CA GLY A 239 16.68 -8.80 1.15
C GLY A 239 17.93 -8.04 0.70
N GLY A 240 18.42 -8.27 -0.52
CA GLY A 240 19.58 -7.56 -1.06
C GLY A 240 19.35 -6.05 -1.14
N PRO A 241 18.27 -5.59 -1.83
CA PRO A 241 17.93 -4.17 -1.86
C PRO A 241 17.64 -3.56 -0.50
N LEU A 242 16.99 -4.29 0.41
CA LEU A 242 16.74 -3.82 1.79
C LEU A 242 18.05 -3.63 2.55
N ALA A 243 18.98 -4.59 2.48
CA ALA A 243 20.29 -4.47 3.11
C ALA A 243 21.07 -3.27 2.57
N ARG A 244 21.06 -3.07 1.25
CA ARG A 244 21.66 -1.88 0.62
C ARG A 244 21.00 -0.59 1.11
N HIS A 245 19.68 -0.54 1.19
CA HIS A 245 18.96 0.62 1.73
C HIS A 245 19.40 0.90 3.17
N LEU A 246 19.42 -0.12 4.03
CA LEU A 246 19.84 -0.01 5.42
C LEU A 246 21.29 0.49 5.55
N LEU A 247 22.20 0.02 4.70
CA LEU A 247 23.60 0.47 4.70
C LEU A 247 23.70 1.95 4.32
N VAL A 248 22.97 2.41 3.30
CA VAL A 248 22.95 3.82 2.91
C VAL A 248 22.30 4.67 4.02
N ALA A 249 21.16 4.25 4.55
CA ALA A 249 20.47 4.94 5.63
C ALA A 249 21.33 5.05 6.89
N ARG A 250 22.02 3.97 7.30
CA ARG A 250 22.94 3.97 8.46
C ARG A 250 24.14 4.90 8.26
N ARG A 251 24.72 4.93 7.06
CA ARG A 251 25.81 5.88 6.75
C ARG A 251 25.35 7.33 6.90
N LEU A 252 24.14 7.65 6.44
CA LEU A 252 23.58 8.99 6.57
C LEU A 252 23.16 9.32 8.02
N ALA A 253 22.67 8.34 8.77
CA ALA A 253 22.37 8.50 10.20
C ALA A 253 23.64 8.70 11.04
N GLY A 254 24.74 8.03 10.69
CA GLY A 254 26.05 8.26 11.33
C GLY A 254 26.56 9.68 11.08
N VAL A 255 26.35 10.22 9.88
CA VAL A 255 26.62 11.64 9.56
C VAL A 255 25.72 12.58 10.38
N ARG A 256 24.45 12.23 10.60
CA ARG A 256 23.52 12.97 11.47
C ARG A 256 23.99 13.02 12.93
N GLY A 257 24.51 11.91 13.47
CA GLY A 257 25.04 11.85 14.83
C GLY A 257 26.16 12.85 15.12
N GLY A 258 26.90 13.28 14.09
CA GLY A 258 27.91 14.34 14.17
C GLY A 258 27.41 15.76 13.88
N LEU A 259 26.19 15.91 13.35
CA LEU A 259 25.61 17.20 12.88
C LEU A 259 24.38 17.63 13.69
N GLY A 260 24.23 17.15 14.93
CA GLY A 260 23.15 17.45 15.89
C GLY A 260 22.16 18.53 15.44
N GLY A 261 21.00 18.12 14.93
CA GLY A 261 19.97 19.05 14.49
C GLY A 261 18.59 18.42 14.52
N GLU A 262 17.69 18.97 15.35
CA GLU A 262 16.26 18.78 15.16
C GLU A 262 15.87 19.26 13.76
N GLY A 263 15.13 18.46 13.00
CA GLY A 263 14.65 18.93 11.71
C GLY A 263 13.51 19.93 11.86
N SER A 264 13.51 20.94 11.01
CA SER A 264 12.48 21.98 10.95
C SER A 264 11.79 21.93 9.58
N VAL A 265 10.47 22.16 9.58
CA VAL A 265 9.64 22.17 8.37
C VAL A 265 8.68 23.35 8.45
N TRP A 266 8.64 24.17 7.39
CA TRP A 266 7.78 25.35 7.30
C TRP A 266 7.44 25.68 5.85
N VAL A 267 6.44 26.54 5.65
CA VAL A 267 6.13 27.12 4.33
C VAL A 267 6.78 28.50 4.25
N ASP A 268 7.54 28.77 3.19
CA ASP A 268 8.17 30.08 2.98
C ASP A 268 7.20 31.13 2.44
N GLY A 269 7.64 32.40 2.36
CA GLY A 269 6.82 33.50 1.84
C GLY A 269 6.40 33.37 0.38
N LYS A 270 6.92 32.36 -0.36
CA LYS A 270 6.54 32.04 -1.74
C LYS A 270 5.61 30.83 -1.81
N GLY A 271 5.19 30.27 -0.67
CA GLY A 271 4.32 29.10 -0.60
C GLY A 271 5.04 27.77 -0.79
N ALA A 272 6.38 27.74 -0.78
CA ALA A 272 7.16 26.51 -0.92
C ALA A 272 7.40 25.85 0.43
N LEU A 273 7.25 24.53 0.50
CA LEU A 273 7.53 23.73 1.69
C LEU A 273 9.05 23.54 1.83
N ARG A 274 9.65 24.04 2.91
CA ARG A 274 11.09 23.92 3.17
C ARG A 274 11.35 22.88 4.26
N VAL A 275 12.38 22.08 4.04
CA VAL A 275 12.86 21.08 4.99
C VAL A 275 14.33 21.34 5.29
N GLN A 276 14.64 21.56 6.57
CA GLN A 276 16.01 21.71 7.07
C GLN A 276 16.30 20.61 8.08
N GLY A 277 17.49 20.02 8.00
CA GLY A 277 17.90 18.90 8.85
C GLY A 277 17.23 17.59 8.45
N ALA A 278 16.75 16.83 9.44
CA ALA A 278 16.18 15.50 9.24
C ALA A 278 14.68 15.52 8.98
N LEU A 279 14.23 14.84 7.91
CA LEU A 279 12.83 14.49 7.72
C LEU A 279 12.63 13.01 8.09
N ASP A 280 12.04 12.77 9.25
CA ASP A 280 11.90 11.46 9.87
C ASP A 280 10.59 11.32 10.67
N ALA A 281 10.46 10.24 11.45
CA ALA A 281 9.28 10.05 12.30
C ALA A 281 9.06 11.16 13.34
N GLY A 282 10.11 11.85 13.79
CA GLY A 282 10.04 12.93 14.78
C GLY A 282 9.61 14.27 14.19
N THR A 283 9.91 14.52 12.91
CA THR A 283 9.54 15.77 12.22
C THR A 283 8.26 15.67 11.38
N ARG A 284 7.69 14.47 11.28
CA ARG A 284 6.45 14.18 10.54
C ARG A 284 5.29 15.12 10.86
N GLU A 285 4.99 15.35 12.15
CA GLU A 285 3.83 16.17 12.53
C GLU A 285 3.98 17.61 12.03
N ARG A 286 5.17 18.20 12.21
CA ARG A 286 5.51 19.53 11.68
C ARG A 286 5.36 19.57 10.16
N PHE A 287 5.81 18.50 9.48
CA PHE A 287 5.65 18.36 8.03
C PHE A 287 4.19 18.30 7.61
N GLU A 288 3.34 17.52 8.28
CA GLU A 288 1.92 17.38 7.95
C GLU A 288 1.17 18.71 8.08
N VAL A 289 1.47 19.51 9.12
CA VAL A 289 0.90 20.84 9.30
C VAL A 289 1.32 21.79 8.17
N ALA A 290 2.61 21.90 7.89
CA ALA A 290 3.13 22.77 6.85
C ALA A 290 2.67 22.33 5.44
N ALA A 291 2.60 21.03 5.18
CA ALA A 291 2.05 20.46 3.96
C ALA A 291 0.57 20.84 3.78
N GLY A 292 -0.23 20.82 4.85
CA GLY A 292 -1.63 21.26 4.83
C GLY A 292 -1.78 22.72 4.41
N GLN A 293 -0.86 23.59 4.81
CA GLN A 293 -0.83 25.01 4.43
C GLN A 293 -0.40 25.22 2.97
N ALA A 294 0.50 24.37 2.46
CA ALA A 294 1.00 24.48 1.08
C ALA A 294 0.06 23.87 0.03
N LEU A 295 -0.87 23.00 0.43
CA LEU A 295 -1.78 22.31 -0.48
C LEU A 295 -2.90 23.23 -0.97
N ALA A 296 -3.11 23.29 -2.29
CA ALA A 296 -4.23 23.98 -2.92
C ALA A 296 -4.75 23.21 -4.15
N PRO A 297 -6.06 23.27 -4.45
CA PRO A 297 -6.64 22.63 -5.65
C PRO A 297 -5.95 23.05 -6.95
N GLY A 298 -5.59 22.08 -7.78
CA GLY A 298 -4.97 22.27 -9.10
C GLY A 298 -3.54 22.83 -9.07
N ARG A 299 -2.93 23.04 -7.90
CA ARG A 299 -1.58 23.63 -7.80
C ARG A 299 -0.52 22.60 -7.45
N ALA A 300 0.66 22.75 -8.05
CA ALA A 300 1.83 21.96 -7.68
C ALA A 300 2.46 22.49 -6.39
N VAL A 301 2.86 21.59 -5.49
CA VAL A 301 3.58 21.93 -4.25
C VAL A 301 5.08 21.79 -4.48
N ALA A 302 5.81 22.90 -4.33
CA ALA A 302 7.26 22.90 -4.33
C ALA A 302 7.77 22.45 -2.95
N VAL A 303 8.64 21.43 -2.91
CA VAL A 303 9.31 20.97 -1.69
C VAL A 303 10.81 21.19 -1.84
N VAL A 304 11.36 22.16 -1.12
CA VAL A 304 12.77 22.54 -1.17
C VAL A 304 13.54 21.73 -0.12
N LEU A 305 14.50 20.92 -0.60
CA LEU A 305 15.28 20.00 0.23
C LEU A 305 16.76 20.41 0.35
N ALA A 306 17.13 21.64 -0.04
CA ALA A 306 18.53 22.11 -0.08
C ALA A 306 19.29 21.86 1.23
N GLU A 307 18.63 22.03 2.37
CA GLU A 307 19.20 21.86 3.71
C GLU A 307 18.76 20.54 4.38
N CYS A 308 18.13 19.63 3.63
CA CYS A 308 17.73 18.33 4.13
C CYS A 308 18.94 17.39 4.18
N THR A 309 19.35 17.01 5.39
CA THR A 309 20.55 16.20 5.64
C THR A 309 20.25 14.72 5.78
N PHE A 310 19.02 14.36 6.14
CA PHE A 310 18.63 12.98 6.40
C PHE A 310 17.16 12.72 6.07
N LEU A 311 16.87 11.53 5.54
CA LEU A 311 15.53 11.06 5.22
C LEU A 311 15.45 9.55 5.51
N ASP A 312 14.51 9.13 6.36
CA ASP A 312 14.22 7.71 6.62
C ASP A 312 12.95 7.26 5.87
N SER A 313 12.48 6.04 6.14
CA SER A 313 11.24 5.54 5.53
C SER A 313 9.99 6.31 5.95
N ALA A 314 9.97 6.93 7.12
CA ALA A 314 8.88 7.77 7.60
C ALA A 314 8.85 9.13 6.88
N GLY A 315 10.02 9.73 6.66
CA GLY A 315 10.18 10.96 5.88
C GLY A 315 9.86 10.76 4.39
N LEU A 316 10.31 9.65 3.80
CA LEU A 316 9.86 9.22 2.47
C LEU A 316 8.34 9.06 2.41
N GLY A 317 7.75 8.53 3.48
CA GLY A 317 6.31 8.44 3.66
C GLY A 317 5.61 9.79 3.65
N CYS A 318 6.19 10.81 4.29
CA CYS A 318 5.66 12.18 4.29
C CYS A 318 5.59 12.75 2.86
N LEU A 319 6.67 12.60 2.08
CA LEU A 319 6.72 13.04 0.68
C LEU A 319 5.72 12.27 -0.20
N ALA A 320 5.62 10.94 -0.02
CA ALA A 320 4.67 10.12 -0.74
C ALA A 320 3.22 10.47 -0.41
N ALA A 321 2.91 10.75 0.87
CA ALA A 321 1.59 11.15 1.33
C ALA A 321 1.19 12.53 0.77
N LEU A 322 2.14 13.47 0.73
CA LEU A 322 1.93 14.79 0.14
C LEU A 322 1.67 14.68 -1.36
N CYS A 323 2.48 13.88 -2.08
CA CYS A 323 2.29 13.59 -3.50
C CYS A 323 0.89 13.02 -3.79
N HIS A 324 0.48 12.01 -3.02
CA HIS A 324 -0.86 11.42 -3.14
C HIS A 324 -1.95 12.47 -2.91
N ARG A 325 -1.85 13.26 -1.85
CA ARG A 325 -2.86 14.28 -1.52
C ARG A 325 -2.92 15.42 -2.54
N ALA A 326 -1.78 15.88 -3.05
CA ALA A 326 -1.73 16.89 -4.10
C ALA A 326 -2.43 16.41 -5.37
N ARG A 327 -2.20 15.15 -5.77
CA ARG A 327 -2.83 14.53 -6.95
C ARG A 327 -4.33 14.32 -6.79
N GLU A 328 -4.81 13.99 -5.59
CA GLU A 328 -6.26 13.97 -5.31
C GLU A 328 -6.92 15.34 -5.52
N LEU A 329 -6.17 16.42 -5.28
CA LEU A 329 -6.62 17.79 -5.49
C LEU A 329 -6.36 18.30 -6.92
N GLY A 330 -5.94 17.43 -7.85
CA GLY A 330 -5.63 17.80 -9.24
C GLY A 330 -4.28 18.51 -9.43
N GLY A 331 -3.43 18.54 -8.41
CA GLY A 331 -2.06 19.06 -8.46
C GLY A 331 -1.00 17.95 -8.52
N ASP A 332 0.23 18.29 -8.19
CA ASP A 332 1.34 17.34 -7.99
C ASP A 332 2.37 17.93 -7.01
N ILE A 333 3.49 17.25 -6.76
CA ILE A 333 4.64 17.85 -6.08
C ILE A 333 5.85 17.95 -6.99
N ARG A 334 6.80 18.82 -6.61
CA ARG A 334 8.12 18.92 -7.22
C ARG A 334 9.17 19.06 -6.14
N LEU A 335 10.13 18.13 -6.10
CA LEU A 335 11.28 18.25 -5.20
C LEU A 335 12.34 19.16 -5.83
N ILE A 336 12.76 20.19 -5.11
CA ILE A 336 13.70 21.23 -5.53
C ILE A 336 14.98 21.12 -4.69
N ASP A 337 16.13 21.35 -5.32
CA ASP A 337 17.45 21.39 -4.70
C ASP A 337 17.78 20.15 -3.85
N VAL A 338 17.41 18.96 -4.35
CA VAL A 338 17.64 17.70 -3.64
C VAL A 338 19.15 17.40 -3.52
N PRO A 339 19.73 17.33 -2.31
CA PRO A 339 21.16 17.12 -2.12
C PRO A 339 21.61 15.72 -2.62
N PRO A 340 22.86 15.55 -3.06
CA PRO A 340 23.36 14.25 -3.55
C PRO A 340 23.15 13.08 -2.58
N PRO A 341 23.34 13.22 -1.25
CA PRO A 341 23.04 12.15 -0.29
C PRO A 341 21.57 11.71 -0.31
N ILE A 342 20.63 12.66 -0.37
CA ILE A 342 19.19 12.39 -0.44
C ILE A 342 18.81 11.76 -1.79
N ARG A 343 19.39 12.24 -2.91
CA ARG A 343 19.18 11.61 -4.23
C ARG A 343 19.62 10.14 -4.26
N ARG A 344 20.72 9.79 -3.56
CA ARG A 344 21.20 8.40 -3.45
C ARG A 344 20.22 7.49 -2.68
N LEU A 345 19.41 8.04 -1.78
CA LEU A 345 18.32 7.31 -1.10
C LEU A 345 17.09 7.13 -2.01
N LEU A 346 16.73 8.17 -2.79
CA LEU A 346 15.54 8.13 -3.64
C LEU A 346 15.68 7.17 -4.84
N ARG A 347 16.87 7.09 -5.43
CA ARG A 347 17.13 6.30 -6.66
C ARG A 347 16.85 4.79 -6.50
N PRO A 348 17.37 4.08 -5.49
CA PRO A 348 17.08 2.65 -5.32
C PRO A 348 15.59 2.36 -5.14
N ALA A 349 14.87 3.26 -4.44
CA ALA A 349 13.43 3.18 -4.27
C ALA A 349 12.64 3.70 -5.50
N ARG A 350 13.32 4.15 -6.56
CA ARG A 350 12.76 4.79 -7.76
C ARG A 350 11.73 5.88 -7.41
N LEU A 351 12.02 6.64 -6.36
CA LEU A 351 11.16 7.72 -5.88
C LEU A 351 11.55 9.07 -6.46
N ASP A 352 12.75 9.18 -7.03
CA ASP A 352 13.23 10.36 -7.74
C ASP A 352 12.35 10.74 -8.95
N THR A 353 11.91 9.72 -9.69
CA THR A 353 10.96 9.89 -10.81
C THR A 353 9.53 10.10 -10.32
N TYR A 354 9.12 9.40 -9.25
CA TYR A 354 7.76 9.47 -8.73
C TYR A 354 7.41 10.81 -8.06
N LEU A 355 8.39 11.42 -7.40
CA LEU A 355 8.26 12.68 -6.67
C LEU A 355 8.70 13.89 -7.52
N ASN A 356 8.89 13.71 -8.83
CA ASN A 356 9.32 14.74 -9.78
C ASN A 356 10.54 15.55 -9.30
N CYS A 357 11.65 14.88 -9.00
CA CYS A 357 12.89 15.56 -8.63
C CYS A 357 13.39 16.46 -9.75
N ALA A 358 13.51 17.77 -9.49
CA ALA A 358 14.12 18.70 -10.43
C ALA A 358 15.60 18.34 -10.69
N PRO A 359 16.14 18.60 -11.90
CA PRO A 359 17.57 18.50 -12.14
C PRO A 359 18.35 19.48 -11.25
N PRO A 360 19.61 19.17 -10.89
CA PRO A 360 20.47 20.09 -10.13
C PRO A 360 20.57 21.46 -10.81
N ALA A 361 20.76 22.53 -10.03
CA ALA A 361 20.90 23.89 -10.56
C ALA A 361 22.04 24.01 -11.59
N GLU A 362 23.10 23.20 -11.46
CA GLU A 362 24.26 23.11 -12.38
C GLU A 362 23.91 22.58 -13.79
N ALA A 363 22.72 22.02 -14.01
CA ALA A 363 22.26 21.53 -15.33
C ALA A 363 21.43 22.57 -16.11
N ARG A 364 21.43 23.84 -15.67
CA ARG A 364 20.71 24.96 -16.33
C ARG A 364 21.65 25.98 -16.99
N SER A 365 22.93 25.63 -17.15
CA SER A 365 23.93 26.42 -17.88
C SER A 365 24.02 25.97 -19.33
#